data_AF-A0A920H4U2-F1
#
_entry.id   AF-A0A920H4U2-F1
#
_cell.length_a   1.000
_cell.length_b   1.000
_cell.length_c   1.000
_cell.angle_alpha   90.00
_cell.angle_beta   90.00
_cell.angle_gamma   90.00
#
_symmetry.space_group_name_H-M   'P 1'
#
loop_
_entity.id
_entity.type
_entity.pdbx_description
1 polymer ?
#
loop_
_entity_poly.entity_id
_entity_poly.type
_entity_poly.pdbx_seq_one_letter_code
_entity_poly.pdbx_strand_id
1 'polypeptide(L)'
;MTNKLDDNLAAYAVKPSISKGRKYKEEESSGRSIYQRDRERIIHTTAFRRLQYKTQVFVNDEGDHFRTRLTHTIEVAQISRAIARLLYINEDLAEAIALAHDLGHTPFGHAGQDALNSCMKDHGGFEHNIQSLRIIDKLEIRYENFDGLNLTHETREGILKRCNKKTAEKLGEVAERFLVNKNGSLESQIVNFADEIAYNNHDLEDGIKSQKINFSEIQNLEIVAKFKEEIKQNNDQIPQSRLVKEIIRRMINFLITDLVINTKNLLIKNKISSYEDVRDCKDTIVSFSAETKKMNADLKKFLFKNLYKHEDVMVMTRNADKIISELFAAYADNISLIPNQFRAYNIQKIQSEKKFRLISDYISGMTDRFAEKEHKKL
;
A
#
# COMPACT_ATOMS: atom_id res chain seq x y z
N MET A 1 -1.75 -14.08 -28.74
CA MET A 1 -2.14 -12.66 -28.52
C MET A 1 -1.20 -11.91 -27.57
N THR A 2 -0.40 -12.62 -26.76
CA THR A 2 0.56 -12.07 -25.78
C THR A 2 1.59 -11.08 -26.39
N ASN A 3 2.15 -11.34 -27.56
CA ASN A 3 3.18 -10.46 -28.16
C ASN A 3 2.71 -9.02 -28.47
N LYS A 4 1.44 -8.79 -28.82
CA LYS A 4 0.97 -7.44 -29.20
C LYS A 4 0.93 -6.44 -28.04
N LEU A 5 0.82 -6.92 -26.80
CA LEU A 5 0.85 -6.06 -25.60
C LEU A 5 2.29 -5.66 -25.24
N ASP A 6 3.25 -6.54 -25.52
CA ASP A 6 4.68 -6.35 -25.23
C ASP A 6 5.34 -5.34 -26.17
N ASP A 7 4.82 -5.20 -27.39
CA ASP A 7 5.38 -4.34 -28.44
C ASP A 7 5.33 -2.84 -28.11
N ASN A 8 4.42 -2.42 -27.23
CA ASN A 8 4.26 -1.03 -26.80
C ASN A 8 4.97 -0.69 -25.50
N LEU A 9 5.60 -1.67 -24.85
CA LEU A 9 6.31 -1.49 -23.59
C LEU A 9 7.80 -1.22 -23.82
N ALA A 10 8.35 -0.33 -23.01
CA ALA A 10 9.79 -0.05 -22.98
C ALA A 10 10.59 -1.32 -22.64
N ALA A 11 11.85 -1.37 -23.10
CA ALA A 11 12.70 -2.54 -22.89
C ALA A 11 13.01 -2.84 -21.40
N TYR A 12 12.89 -1.84 -20.53
CA TYR A 12 13.05 -1.96 -19.08
C TYR A 12 11.75 -2.30 -18.32
N ALA A 13 10.62 -2.41 -19.02
CA ALA A 13 9.34 -2.79 -18.42
C ALA A 13 9.26 -4.29 -18.17
N VAL A 14 8.46 -4.69 -17.19
CA VAL A 14 8.15 -6.10 -16.99
C VAL A 14 7.16 -6.57 -18.04
N LYS A 15 7.58 -7.52 -18.87
CA LYS A 15 6.75 -8.12 -19.93
C LYS A 15 6.13 -9.45 -19.47
N PRO A 16 4.85 -9.73 -19.79
CA PRO A 16 4.25 -11.05 -19.59
C PRO A 16 5.10 -12.22 -20.11
N SER A 17 5.77 -12.04 -21.26
CA SER A 17 6.61 -13.06 -21.89
C SER A 17 7.84 -13.50 -21.08
N ILE A 18 8.31 -12.67 -20.14
CA ILE A 18 9.47 -12.98 -19.27
C ILE A 18 9.05 -13.29 -17.83
N SER A 19 7.75 -13.40 -17.56
CA SER A 19 7.26 -13.68 -16.21
C SER A 19 7.77 -15.05 -15.71
N LYS A 20 8.16 -15.10 -14.44
CA LYS A 20 8.43 -16.37 -13.74
C LYS A 20 7.16 -17.18 -13.49
N GLY A 21 6.00 -16.61 -13.80
CA GLY A 21 4.71 -17.27 -13.76
C GLY A 21 4.14 -17.41 -12.35
N ARG A 22 3.33 -18.45 -12.19
CA ARG A 22 2.56 -18.75 -10.96
C ARG A 22 3.11 -20.00 -10.29
N LYS A 23 2.87 -20.12 -8.99
CA LYS A 23 3.31 -21.31 -8.22
C LYS A 23 2.58 -22.57 -8.66
N TYR A 24 1.26 -22.49 -8.81
CA TYR A 24 0.44 -23.59 -9.32
C TYR A 24 0.20 -23.37 -10.81
N LYS A 25 0.39 -24.43 -11.62
CA LYS A 25 0.15 -24.37 -13.06
C LYS A 25 -1.34 -24.20 -13.32
N GLU A 26 -1.68 -23.27 -14.19
CA GLU A 26 -3.04 -22.98 -14.63
C GLU A 26 -3.01 -22.71 -16.14
N GLU A 27 -4.11 -23.00 -16.83
CA GLU A 27 -4.24 -22.63 -18.23
C GLU A 27 -4.24 -21.12 -18.41
N GLU A 28 -3.53 -20.63 -19.42
CA GLU A 28 -3.50 -19.22 -19.78
C GLU A 28 -4.83 -18.77 -20.36
N SER A 29 -5.20 -17.52 -20.08
CA SER A 29 -6.45 -16.96 -20.58
C SER A 29 -6.25 -16.42 -21.99
N SER A 30 -7.18 -16.71 -22.91
CA SER A 30 -7.07 -16.32 -24.32
C SER A 30 -7.22 -14.81 -24.60
N GLY A 31 -7.78 -14.03 -23.65
CA GLY A 31 -8.18 -12.63 -23.90
C GLY A 31 -7.73 -11.59 -22.86
N ARG A 32 -6.94 -11.97 -21.85
CA ARG A 32 -6.43 -11.05 -20.81
C ARG A 32 -4.99 -11.36 -20.47
N SER A 33 -4.22 -10.33 -20.11
CA SER A 33 -2.84 -10.48 -19.65
C SER A 33 -2.79 -11.24 -18.31
N ILE A 34 -1.63 -11.84 -17.99
CA ILE A 34 -1.44 -12.54 -16.71
C ILE A 34 -1.59 -11.59 -15.52
N TYR A 35 -1.28 -10.30 -15.68
CA TYR A 35 -1.40 -9.28 -14.64
C TYR A 35 -2.83 -8.74 -14.52
N GLN A 36 -3.60 -8.67 -15.62
CA GLN A 36 -5.05 -8.41 -15.56
C GLN A 36 -5.77 -9.49 -14.75
N ARG A 37 -5.39 -10.75 -14.95
CA ARG A 37 -5.91 -11.86 -14.14
C ARG A 37 -5.56 -11.63 -12.67
N ASP A 38 -4.35 -11.22 -12.32
CA ASP A 38 -3.97 -10.94 -10.93
C ASP A 38 -4.84 -9.84 -10.30
N ARG A 39 -4.99 -8.71 -11.00
CA ARG A 39 -5.85 -7.60 -10.60
C ARG A 39 -7.27 -8.06 -10.27
N GLU A 40 -7.87 -8.83 -11.17
CA GLU A 40 -9.24 -9.34 -11.00
C GLU A 40 -9.34 -10.27 -9.79
N ARG A 41 -8.36 -11.16 -9.58
CA ARG A 41 -8.32 -11.99 -8.37
C ARG A 41 -8.30 -11.16 -7.10
N ILE A 42 -7.48 -10.10 -7.06
CA ILE A 42 -7.33 -9.22 -5.89
C ILE A 42 -8.65 -8.52 -5.56
N ILE A 43 -9.30 -7.88 -6.54
CA ILE A 43 -10.52 -7.09 -6.32
C ILE A 43 -11.65 -7.93 -5.71
N HIS A 44 -11.75 -9.22 -6.06
CA HIS A 44 -12.80 -10.09 -5.57
C HIS A 44 -12.55 -10.70 -4.19
N THR A 45 -11.40 -10.42 -3.56
CA THR A 45 -11.05 -10.97 -2.24
C THR A 45 -11.94 -10.43 -1.12
N THR A 46 -12.00 -11.17 -0.02
CA THR A 46 -12.62 -10.65 1.21
C THR A 46 -11.74 -9.57 1.83
N ALA A 47 -10.42 -9.71 1.79
CA ALA A 47 -9.48 -8.70 2.25
C ALA A 47 -9.66 -7.35 1.54
N PHE A 48 -9.80 -7.32 0.21
CA PHE A 48 -10.03 -6.08 -0.55
C PHE A 48 -11.37 -5.43 -0.18
N ARG A 49 -12.46 -6.21 -0.06
CA ARG A 49 -13.76 -5.71 0.41
C ARG A 49 -13.69 -5.12 1.82
N ARG A 50 -12.88 -5.70 2.72
CA ARG A 50 -12.70 -5.19 4.08
C ARG A 50 -11.99 -3.84 4.14
N LEU A 51 -11.23 -3.44 3.10
CA LEU A 51 -10.61 -2.12 3.04
C LEU A 51 -11.64 -0.97 3.11
N GLN A 52 -12.89 -1.22 2.70
CA GLN A 52 -13.99 -0.26 2.82
C GLN A 52 -14.30 0.08 4.29
N TYR A 53 -14.02 -0.82 5.22
CA TYR A 53 -14.32 -0.69 6.64
C TYR A 53 -13.04 -0.63 7.49
N LYS A 54 -11.94 -0.19 6.88
CA LYS A 54 -10.66 0.07 7.54
C LYS A 54 -10.26 1.52 7.30
N THR A 55 -9.91 2.18 8.38
CA THR A 55 -9.51 3.58 8.37
C THR A 55 -8.11 3.77 7.83
N GLN A 56 -7.90 4.90 7.18
CA GLN A 56 -6.57 5.35 6.77
C GLN A 56 -5.86 6.05 7.94
N VAL A 57 -6.25 7.30 8.22
CA VAL A 57 -5.73 8.11 9.34
C VAL A 57 -6.83 8.44 10.36
N PHE A 58 -8.02 8.80 9.91
CA PHE A 58 -9.17 9.14 10.78
C PHE A 58 -10.10 7.96 10.96
N VAL A 59 -10.69 7.79 12.15
CA VAL A 59 -11.68 6.73 12.40
C VAL A 59 -12.98 7.04 11.63
N ASN A 60 -13.60 5.99 11.08
CA ASN A 60 -14.75 6.09 10.19
C ASN A 60 -15.97 6.80 10.81
N ASP A 61 -16.00 6.94 12.13
CA ASP A 61 -17.12 7.53 12.86
C ASP A 61 -16.95 9.05 13.11
N GLU A 62 -15.82 9.68 12.74
CA GLU A 62 -15.64 11.15 12.80
C GLU A 62 -16.32 11.89 11.63
N GLY A 63 -16.81 11.19 10.61
CA GLY A 63 -17.60 11.77 9.52
C GLY A 63 -17.72 10.87 8.28
N ASP A 64 -18.87 10.94 7.59
CA ASP A 64 -19.25 10.05 6.48
C ASP A 64 -18.39 10.18 5.19
N HIS A 65 -17.41 11.09 5.18
CA HIS A 65 -16.66 11.48 3.98
C HIS A 65 -15.14 11.45 4.16
N PHE A 66 -14.64 10.77 5.20
CA PHE A 66 -13.20 10.53 5.32
C PHE A 66 -12.78 9.34 4.46
N ARG A 67 -11.53 9.38 4.00
CA ARG A 67 -10.98 8.29 3.18
C ARG A 67 -10.84 7.01 3.99
N THR A 68 -11.33 5.93 3.38
CA THR A 68 -11.07 4.57 3.82
C THR A 68 -9.81 4.05 3.13
N ARG A 69 -9.27 2.92 3.57
CA ARG A 69 -8.19 2.26 2.83
C ARG A 69 -8.58 1.86 1.42
N LEU A 70 -9.87 1.59 1.17
CA LEU A 70 -10.35 1.27 -0.17
C LEU A 70 -10.21 2.48 -1.11
N THR A 71 -10.67 3.66 -0.69
CA THR A 71 -10.55 4.87 -1.51
C THR A 71 -9.09 5.25 -1.76
N HIS A 72 -8.25 5.15 -0.72
CA HIS A 72 -6.79 5.30 -0.86
C HIS A 72 -6.21 4.34 -1.90
N THR A 73 -6.49 3.05 -1.76
CA THR A 73 -5.99 2.01 -2.66
C THR A 73 -6.39 2.24 -4.12
N ILE A 74 -7.62 2.71 -4.36
CA ILE A 74 -8.09 3.07 -5.70
C ILE A 74 -7.32 4.27 -6.26
N GLU A 75 -7.06 5.29 -5.45
CA GLU A 75 -6.28 6.47 -5.86
C GLU A 75 -4.82 6.10 -6.16
N VAL A 76 -4.20 5.25 -5.32
CA VAL A 76 -2.84 4.72 -5.56
C VAL A 76 -2.79 3.94 -6.87
N ALA A 77 -3.80 3.12 -7.16
CA ALA A 77 -3.89 2.40 -8.43
C ALA A 77 -4.02 3.35 -9.63
N GLN A 78 -4.85 4.40 -9.52
CA GLN A 78 -5.00 5.42 -10.56
C GLN A 78 -3.67 6.14 -10.84
N ILE A 79 -2.99 6.60 -9.79
CA ILE A 79 -1.71 7.32 -9.90
C ILE A 79 -0.64 6.39 -10.48
N SER A 80 -0.55 5.15 -10.00
CA SER A 80 0.40 4.14 -10.49
C SER A 80 0.22 3.89 -11.99
N ARG A 81 -1.03 3.74 -12.47
CA ARG A 81 -1.29 3.56 -13.90
C ARG A 81 -0.94 4.78 -14.72
N ALA A 82 -1.22 5.98 -14.22
CA ALA A 82 -0.86 7.21 -14.92
C ALA A 82 0.66 7.33 -15.10
N ILE A 83 1.43 7.06 -14.04
CA ILE A 83 2.90 7.04 -14.10
C ILE A 83 3.39 5.93 -15.03
N ALA A 84 2.84 4.71 -14.91
CA ALA A 84 3.24 3.58 -15.73
C ALA A 84 3.09 3.87 -17.23
N ARG A 85 1.95 4.46 -17.62
CA ARG A 85 1.67 4.86 -19.00
C ARG A 85 2.65 5.91 -19.51
N LEU A 86 2.97 6.91 -18.69
CA LEU A 86 3.91 7.98 -19.06
C LEU A 86 5.36 7.50 -19.22
N LEU A 87 5.70 6.38 -18.57
CA LEU A 87 6.99 5.69 -18.66
C LEU A 87 6.98 4.53 -19.65
N TYR A 88 5.86 4.24 -20.31
CA TYR A 88 5.69 3.08 -21.20
C TYR A 88 6.04 1.74 -20.52
N ILE A 89 5.69 1.60 -19.22
CA ILE A 89 5.86 0.35 -18.46
C ILE A 89 4.51 -0.31 -18.19
N ASN A 90 4.51 -1.48 -17.55
CA ASN A 90 3.32 -2.32 -17.48
C ASN A 90 2.24 -1.79 -16.53
N GLU A 91 1.17 -1.20 -17.09
CA GLU A 91 0.05 -0.65 -16.33
C GLU A 91 -0.69 -1.70 -15.50
N ASP A 92 -0.90 -2.90 -16.06
CA ASP A 92 -1.68 -3.96 -15.39
C ASP A 92 -0.93 -4.49 -14.17
N LEU A 93 0.39 -4.65 -14.26
CA LEU A 93 1.23 -5.06 -13.13
C LEU A 93 1.27 -3.98 -12.05
N ALA A 94 1.47 -2.72 -12.43
CA ALA A 94 1.45 -1.60 -11.48
C ALA A 94 0.10 -1.49 -10.75
N GLU A 95 -1.01 -1.66 -11.48
CA GLU A 95 -2.36 -1.69 -10.90
C GLU A 95 -2.54 -2.88 -9.96
N ALA A 96 -2.13 -4.09 -10.35
CA ALA A 96 -2.25 -5.27 -9.49
C ALA A 96 -1.46 -5.12 -8.19
N ILE A 97 -0.22 -4.62 -8.25
CA ILE A 97 0.59 -4.34 -7.05
C ILE A 97 -0.09 -3.28 -6.18
N ALA A 98 -0.54 -2.17 -6.78
CA ALA A 98 -1.24 -1.11 -6.07
C ALA A 98 -2.51 -1.59 -5.37
N LEU A 99 -3.33 -2.44 -6.00
CA LEU A 99 -4.55 -2.95 -5.36
C LEU A 99 -4.27 -3.93 -4.22
N ALA A 100 -3.10 -4.58 -4.22
CA ALA A 100 -2.73 -5.58 -3.23
C ALA A 100 -1.89 -5.04 -2.07
N HIS A 101 -1.26 -3.86 -2.20
CA HIS A 101 -0.23 -3.40 -1.25
C HIS A 101 -0.74 -3.31 0.20
N ASP A 102 -2.02 -2.97 0.36
CA ASP A 102 -2.64 -2.64 1.64
C ASP A 102 -3.60 -3.69 2.20
N LEU A 103 -3.75 -4.84 1.55
CA LEU A 103 -4.66 -5.92 1.98
C LEU A 103 -4.41 -6.38 3.43
N GLY A 104 -3.14 -6.38 3.84
CA GLY A 104 -2.65 -6.85 5.13
C GLY A 104 -2.70 -5.85 6.26
N HIS A 105 -3.18 -4.62 6.04
CA HIS A 105 -3.30 -3.65 7.13
C HIS A 105 -4.24 -4.16 8.22
N THR A 106 -3.91 -3.90 9.47
CA THR A 106 -4.79 -4.15 10.62
C THR A 106 -5.99 -3.21 10.65
N PRO A 107 -6.99 -3.48 11.48
CA PRO A 107 -7.88 -2.44 11.99
C PRO A 107 -7.09 -1.23 12.51
N PHE A 108 -7.69 -0.05 12.45
CA PHE A 108 -7.15 1.22 12.96
C PHE A 108 -5.83 1.66 12.31
N GLY A 109 -5.58 1.22 11.08
CA GLY A 109 -4.44 1.65 10.26
C GLY A 109 -3.07 1.39 10.91
N HIS A 110 -2.19 2.40 10.91
CA HIS A 110 -0.83 2.27 11.44
C HIS A 110 -0.80 2.02 12.95
N ALA A 111 -1.72 2.62 13.71
CA ALA A 111 -1.80 2.41 15.15
C ALA A 111 -2.05 0.94 15.49
N GLY A 112 -2.99 0.30 14.79
CA GLY A 112 -3.24 -1.14 15.00
C GLY A 112 -2.07 -2.02 14.55
N GLN A 113 -1.31 -1.60 13.53
CA GLN A 113 -0.14 -2.34 13.06
C GLN A 113 0.97 -2.29 14.11
N ASP A 114 1.24 -1.12 14.67
CA ASP A 114 2.25 -0.92 15.70
C ASP A 114 1.91 -1.69 16.98
N ALA A 115 0.64 -1.67 17.39
CA ALA A 115 0.12 -2.44 18.51
C ALA A 115 0.27 -3.96 18.28
N LEU A 116 -0.17 -4.46 17.13
CA LEU A 116 -0.08 -5.88 16.81
C LEU A 116 1.37 -6.35 16.64
N ASN A 117 2.24 -5.50 16.08
CA ASN A 117 3.67 -5.78 15.98
C ASN A 117 4.34 -5.85 17.36
N SER A 118 3.93 -4.98 18.28
CA SER A 118 4.40 -5.02 19.67
C SER A 118 3.99 -6.32 20.35
N CYS A 119 2.74 -6.76 20.18
CA CYS A 119 2.26 -8.06 20.67
C CYS A 119 3.01 -9.25 20.05
N MET A 120 3.44 -9.12 18.79
CA MET A 120 4.11 -10.17 18.03
C MET A 120 5.64 -10.14 18.14
N LYS A 121 6.25 -9.25 18.93
CA LYS A 121 7.70 -9.04 19.00
C LYS A 121 8.50 -10.33 19.19
N ASP A 122 8.08 -11.17 20.14
CA ASP A 122 8.72 -12.46 20.45
C ASP A 122 8.18 -13.63 19.60
N HIS A 123 7.28 -13.33 18.67
CA HIS A 123 6.57 -14.28 17.81
C HIS A 123 6.79 -14.01 16.31
N GLY A 124 7.86 -13.28 15.99
CA GLY A 124 8.30 -13.01 14.61
C GLY A 124 7.80 -11.69 14.02
N GLY A 125 7.20 -10.83 14.83
CA GLY A 125 6.73 -9.49 14.45
C GLY A 125 5.50 -9.49 13.55
N PHE A 126 5.06 -8.29 13.20
CA PHE A 126 3.97 -8.04 12.27
C PHE A 126 4.31 -6.85 11.36
N GLU A 127 4.07 -7.01 10.07
CA GLU A 127 4.29 -5.98 9.06
C GLU A 127 3.24 -6.18 7.96
N HIS A 128 2.57 -5.11 7.55
CA HIS A 128 1.39 -5.19 6.72
C HIS A 128 1.68 -5.67 5.29
N ASN A 129 2.82 -5.32 4.66
CA ASN A 129 3.15 -5.82 3.32
C ASN A 129 3.41 -7.34 3.33
N ILE A 130 4.08 -7.85 4.37
CA ILE A 130 4.24 -9.31 4.57
C ILE A 130 2.87 -9.96 4.82
N GLN A 131 1.99 -9.30 5.56
CA GLN A 131 0.63 -9.79 5.76
C GLN A 131 -0.20 -9.77 4.48
N SER A 132 -0.06 -8.74 3.62
CA SER A 132 -0.69 -8.69 2.29
C SER A 132 -0.26 -9.89 1.45
N LEU A 133 1.04 -10.21 1.42
CA LEU A 133 1.56 -11.40 0.75
C LEU A 133 0.99 -12.69 1.35
N ARG A 134 0.92 -12.79 2.68
CA ARG A 134 0.33 -13.94 3.38
C ARG A 134 -1.15 -14.14 3.03
N ILE A 135 -1.92 -13.05 2.90
CA ILE A 135 -3.34 -13.10 2.51
C ILE A 135 -3.47 -13.72 1.12
N ILE A 136 -2.73 -13.20 0.15
CA ILE A 136 -2.83 -13.67 -1.24
C ILE A 136 -2.19 -15.03 -1.47
N ASP A 137 -1.31 -15.51 -0.61
CA ASP A 137 -0.65 -16.81 -0.76
C ASP A 137 -1.31 -17.94 0.04
N LYS A 138 -2.03 -17.60 1.12
CA LYS A 138 -2.46 -18.62 2.12
C LYS A 138 -3.85 -18.41 2.71
N LEU A 139 -4.27 -17.17 2.97
CA LEU A 139 -5.47 -16.93 3.80
C LEU A 139 -6.76 -16.79 2.98
N GLU A 140 -6.69 -16.28 1.75
CA GLU A 140 -7.84 -16.27 0.84
C GLU A 140 -8.06 -17.66 0.25
N ILE A 141 -9.31 -18.14 0.29
CA ILE A 141 -9.70 -19.47 -0.19
C ILE A 141 -10.87 -19.34 -1.12
N ARG A 142 -10.54 -19.43 -2.41
CA ARG A 142 -11.45 -19.12 -3.51
C ARG A 142 -11.35 -20.08 -4.67
N TYR A 143 -10.30 -20.90 -4.70
CA TYR A 143 -10.00 -21.82 -5.80
C TYR A 143 -9.97 -23.24 -5.27
N GLU A 144 -10.43 -24.17 -6.11
CA GLU A 144 -10.56 -25.58 -5.76
C GLU A 144 -9.21 -26.25 -5.49
N ASN A 145 -8.20 -25.94 -6.33
CA ASN A 145 -6.97 -26.71 -6.40
C ASN A 145 -5.81 -26.15 -5.58
N PHE A 146 -5.96 -24.95 -5.00
CA PHE A 146 -4.88 -24.30 -4.26
C PHE A 146 -5.39 -23.22 -3.31
N ASP A 147 -4.53 -22.92 -2.33
CA ASP A 147 -4.73 -21.82 -1.38
C ASP A 147 -4.22 -20.49 -1.93
N GLY A 148 -4.77 -19.41 -1.40
CA GLY A 148 -4.49 -18.08 -1.87
C GLY A 148 -5.10 -17.80 -3.24
N LEU A 149 -4.49 -16.89 -3.96
CA LEU A 149 -4.90 -16.40 -5.27
C LEU A 149 -3.97 -16.87 -6.37
N ASN A 150 -2.87 -17.56 -6.03
CA ASN A 150 -1.86 -18.01 -6.98
C ASN A 150 -1.42 -16.89 -7.95
N LEU A 151 -1.14 -15.70 -7.44
CA LEU A 151 -0.73 -14.55 -8.25
C LEU A 151 0.64 -14.78 -8.92
N THR A 152 0.95 -14.01 -9.95
CA THR A 152 2.27 -14.07 -10.60
C THR A 152 3.39 -13.67 -9.62
N HIS A 153 4.60 -14.17 -9.86
CA HIS A 153 5.77 -13.84 -9.05
C HIS A 153 5.98 -12.33 -8.97
N GLU A 154 5.82 -11.61 -10.09
CA GLU A 154 6.09 -10.17 -10.20
C GLU A 154 5.11 -9.35 -9.36
N THR A 155 3.82 -9.69 -9.37
CA THR A 155 2.83 -9.05 -8.49
C THR A 155 3.17 -9.30 -7.01
N ARG A 156 3.54 -10.54 -6.66
CA ARG A 156 3.86 -10.94 -5.28
C ARG A 156 5.13 -10.27 -4.75
N GLU A 157 6.18 -10.23 -5.57
CA GLU A 157 7.44 -9.55 -5.25
C GLU A 157 7.22 -8.03 -5.13
N GLY A 158 6.40 -7.45 -6.01
CA GLY A 158 6.10 -6.03 -6.03
C GLY A 158 5.36 -5.51 -4.78
N ILE A 159 4.59 -6.36 -4.10
CA ILE A 159 3.92 -6.03 -2.83
C ILE A 159 4.95 -5.80 -1.71
N LEU A 160 6.09 -6.50 -1.74
CA LEU A 160 7.11 -6.38 -0.72
C LEU A 160 7.90 -5.07 -0.91
N LYS A 161 7.60 -4.04 -0.14
CA LYS A 161 8.37 -2.77 -0.17
C LYS A 161 9.76 -2.93 0.43
N ARG A 162 9.81 -3.58 1.61
CA ARG A 162 11.00 -3.80 2.41
C ARG A 162 10.93 -5.18 3.06
N CYS A 163 12.07 -5.86 3.14
CA CYS A 163 12.17 -7.14 3.84
C CYS A 163 13.59 -7.28 4.39
N ASN A 164 13.73 -7.60 5.67
CA ASN A 164 15.04 -7.92 6.23
C ASN A 164 15.48 -9.31 5.76
N LYS A 165 16.80 -9.58 5.78
CA LYS A 165 17.36 -10.85 5.26
C LYS A 165 16.76 -12.10 5.91
N LYS A 166 16.59 -12.10 7.24
CA LYS A 166 16.03 -13.23 8.00
C LYS A 166 14.58 -13.53 7.60
N THR A 167 13.78 -12.50 7.32
CA THR A 167 12.42 -12.69 6.80
C THR A 167 12.45 -13.12 5.33
N ALA A 168 13.33 -12.55 4.52
CA ALA A 168 13.46 -12.90 3.11
C ALA A 168 13.83 -14.38 2.91
N GLU A 169 14.76 -14.92 3.71
CA GLU A 169 15.10 -16.36 3.74
C GLU A 169 13.87 -17.25 3.97
N LYS A 170 12.94 -16.82 4.84
CA LYS A 170 11.71 -17.56 5.14
C LYS A 170 10.65 -17.44 4.04
N LEU A 171 10.62 -16.31 3.35
CA LEU A 171 9.70 -16.07 2.24
C LEU A 171 10.16 -16.78 0.95
N GLY A 172 11.46 -17.08 0.84
CA GLY A 172 12.04 -17.81 -0.28
C GLY A 172 12.10 -16.94 -1.54
N GLU A 173 11.83 -17.56 -2.70
CA GLU A 173 12.04 -16.98 -4.02
C GLU A 173 11.41 -15.59 -4.21
N VAL A 174 10.21 -15.36 -3.67
CA VAL A 174 9.49 -14.07 -3.79
C VAL A 174 10.21 -12.90 -3.12
N ALA A 175 11.11 -13.18 -2.18
CA ALA A 175 11.90 -12.18 -1.47
C ALA A 175 13.39 -12.27 -1.79
N GLU A 176 13.79 -13.09 -2.77
CA GLU A 176 15.18 -13.33 -3.13
C GLU A 176 15.95 -12.04 -3.41
N ARG A 177 15.28 -11.04 -4.02
CA ARG A 177 15.89 -9.74 -4.33
C ARG A 177 16.53 -9.05 -3.11
N PHE A 178 15.97 -9.26 -1.92
CA PHE A 178 16.51 -8.68 -0.68
C PHE A 178 17.75 -9.42 -0.16
N LEU A 179 17.96 -10.67 -0.57
CA LEU A 179 19.15 -11.46 -0.22
C LEU A 179 20.34 -11.11 -1.12
N VAL A 180 20.06 -10.88 -2.41
CA VAL A 180 21.06 -10.55 -3.43
C VAL A 180 21.21 -9.03 -3.66
N ASN A 181 20.54 -8.20 -2.86
CA ASN A 181 20.53 -6.74 -2.95
C ASN A 181 20.15 -6.19 -4.34
N LYS A 182 19.15 -6.80 -4.98
CA LYS A 182 18.55 -6.31 -6.24
C LYS A 182 17.35 -5.41 -5.98
N ASN A 183 17.15 -4.45 -6.87
CA ASN A 183 15.98 -3.58 -6.86
C ASN A 183 14.71 -4.32 -7.30
N GLY A 184 13.54 -3.79 -6.91
CA GLY A 184 12.26 -4.20 -7.48
C GLY A 184 12.09 -3.68 -8.92
N SER A 185 11.09 -4.17 -9.64
CA SER A 185 10.73 -3.63 -10.96
C SER A 185 10.36 -2.14 -10.89
N LEU A 186 10.41 -1.42 -12.01
CA LEU A 186 9.94 -0.02 -12.05
C LEU A 186 8.46 0.06 -11.63
N GLU A 187 7.63 -0.91 -12.03
CA GLU A 187 6.23 -1.02 -11.65
C GLU A 187 6.07 -1.06 -10.12
N SER A 188 6.88 -1.85 -9.42
CA SER A 188 6.86 -1.89 -7.94
C SER A 188 7.39 -0.60 -7.32
N GLN A 189 8.41 0.01 -7.91
CA GLN A 189 8.98 1.26 -7.42
C GLN A 189 7.99 2.42 -7.54
N ILE A 190 7.29 2.55 -8.68
CA ILE A 190 6.30 3.62 -8.87
C ILE A 190 5.12 3.50 -7.91
N VAL A 191 4.71 2.27 -7.52
CA VAL A 191 3.61 2.09 -6.57
C VAL A 191 3.99 2.65 -5.19
N ASN A 192 5.25 2.54 -4.78
CA ASN A 192 5.72 3.14 -3.53
C ASN A 192 5.60 4.68 -3.56
N PHE A 193 5.93 5.30 -4.70
CA PHE A 193 5.77 6.75 -4.87
C PHE A 193 4.31 7.16 -5.07
N ALA A 194 3.49 6.35 -5.73
CA ALA A 194 2.07 6.61 -5.91
C ALA A 194 1.33 6.59 -4.57
N ASP A 195 1.65 5.60 -3.72
CA ASP A 195 1.19 5.54 -2.33
C ASP A 195 1.60 6.81 -1.58
N GLU A 196 2.86 7.20 -1.71
CA GLU A 196 3.39 8.41 -1.10
C GLU A 196 2.72 9.72 -1.52
N ILE A 197 2.43 9.85 -2.82
CA ILE A 197 1.73 10.99 -3.38
C ILE A 197 0.29 11.01 -2.87
N ALA A 198 -0.40 9.86 -2.90
CA ALA A 198 -1.78 9.76 -2.43
C ALA A 198 -1.89 10.15 -0.95
N TYR A 199 -1.16 9.46 -0.06
CA TYR A 199 -1.36 9.66 1.38
C TYR A 199 -0.99 11.08 1.82
N ASN A 200 0.14 11.66 1.35
CA ASN A 200 0.56 13.00 1.77
C ASN A 200 -0.46 14.08 1.40
N ASN A 201 -0.98 14.02 0.18
CA ASN A 201 -1.93 15.03 -0.31
C ASN A 201 -3.30 14.88 0.32
N HIS A 202 -3.73 13.64 0.55
CA HIS A 202 -5.04 13.34 1.06
C HIS A 202 -5.14 13.54 2.57
N ASP A 203 -4.09 13.20 3.31
CA ASP A 203 -4.00 13.50 4.75
C ASP A 203 -3.93 15.01 4.99
N LEU A 204 -3.27 15.76 4.10
CA LEU A 204 -3.30 17.23 4.14
C LEU A 204 -4.73 17.76 3.93
N GLU A 205 -5.44 17.26 2.91
CA GLU A 205 -6.83 17.65 2.64
C GLU A 205 -7.76 17.32 3.81
N ASP A 206 -7.70 16.09 4.32
CA ASP A 206 -8.56 15.61 5.40
C ASP A 206 -8.20 16.28 6.75
N GLY A 207 -6.92 16.58 6.98
CA GLY A 207 -6.47 17.38 8.13
C GLY A 207 -7.03 18.81 8.13
N ILE A 208 -7.11 19.45 6.95
CA ILE A 208 -7.74 20.78 6.81
C ILE A 208 -9.26 20.67 6.99
N LYS A 209 -9.88 19.67 6.36
CA LYS A 209 -11.33 19.46 6.41
C LYS A 209 -11.83 19.15 7.83
N SER A 210 -11.04 18.39 8.60
CA SER A 210 -11.30 18.07 10.01
C SER A 210 -10.91 19.21 10.97
N GLN A 211 -10.44 20.35 10.46
CA GLN A 211 -9.99 21.52 11.24
C GLN A 211 -8.79 21.24 12.17
N LYS A 212 -8.14 20.07 12.04
CA LYS A 212 -6.90 19.72 12.76
C LYS A 212 -5.68 20.44 12.20
N ILE A 213 -5.76 20.89 10.95
CA ILE A 213 -4.77 21.75 10.28
C ILE A 213 -5.47 23.04 9.84
N ASN A 214 -4.99 24.19 10.30
CA ASN A 214 -5.44 25.46 9.77
C ASN A 214 -4.76 25.74 8.43
N PHE A 215 -5.53 26.23 7.45
CA PHE A 215 -4.99 26.61 6.15
C PHE A 215 -3.86 27.65 6.27
N SER A 216 -3.87 28.52 7.29
CA SER A 216 -2.80 29.49 7.55
C SER A 216 -1.44 28.84 7.82
N GLU A 217 -1.41 27.64 8.40
CA GLU A 217 -0.18 26.94 8.78
C GLU A 217 0.55 26.34 7.59
N ILE A 218 -0.17 26.04 6.51
CA ILE A 218 0.38 25.38 5.33
C ILE A 218 0.81 26.37 4.24
N GLN A 219 0.44 27.65 4.36
CA GLN A 219 0.66 28.63 3.28
C GLN A 219 2.13 28.87 2.98
N ASN A 220 3.01 28.62 3.95
CA ASN A 220 4.44 28.80 3.84
C ASN A 220 5.18 27.52 3.43
N LEU A 221 4.48 26.38 3.30
CA LEU A 221 5.07 25.20 2.70
C LEU A 221 5.35 25.51 1.23
N GLU A 222 6.59 25.35 0.80
CA GLU A 222 7.05 25.75 -0.53
C GLU A 222 6.16 25.19 -1.65
N ILE A 223 5.79 23.92 -1.56
CA ILE A 223 4.90 23.24 -2.51
C ILE A 223 3.47 23.81 -2.54
N VAL A 224 2.96 24.30 -1.40
CA VAL A 224 1.63 24.91 -1.29
C VAL A 224 1.67 26.35 -1.79
N ALA A 225 2.68 27.11 -1.36
CA ALA A 225 2.89 28.50 -1.74
C ALA A 225 2.95 28.66 -3.26
N LYS A 226 3.73 27.79 -3.93
CA LYS A 226 3.87 27.73 -5.39
C LYS A 226 2.52 27.76 -6.11
N PHE A 227 1.59 26.88 -5.73
CA PHE A 227 0.28 26.81 -6.41
C PHE A 227 -0.72 27.84 -5.91
N LYS A 228 -0.63 28.25 -4.64
CA LYS A 228 -1.49 29.31 -4.10
C LYS A 228 -1.31 30.62 -4.87
N GLU A 229 -0.07 30.99 -5.17
CA GLU A 229 0.26 32.21 -5.92
C GLU A 229 -0.27 32.15 -7.35
N GLU A 230 -0.04 31.04 -8.05
CA GLU A 230 -0.57 30.81 -9.41
C GLU A 230 -2.10 30.86 -9.47
N ILE A 231 -2.80 30.34 -8.46
CA ILE A 231 -4.27 30.34 -8.44
C ILE A 231 -4.81 31.74 -8.19
N LYS A 232 -4.24 32.48 -7.24
CA LYS A 232 -4.68 33.85 -6.91
C LYS A 232 -4.54 34.81 -8.08
N GLN A 233 -3.43 34.72 -8.82
CA GLN A 233 -3.23 35.50 -10.05
C GLN A 233 -4.37 35.31 -11.08
N ASN A 234 -5.02 34.15 -11.08
CA ASN A 234 -6.09 33.82 -12.01
C ASN A 234 -7.50 34.10 -11.46
N ASN A 235 -7.69 34.09 -10.13
CA ASN A 235 -8.99 34.36 -9.50
C ASN A 235 -8.86 34.68 -7.99
N ASP A 236 -8.97 35.97 -7.64
CA ASP A 236 -8.86 36.43 -6.25
C ASP A 236 -10.10 36.15 -5.37
N GLN A 237 -11.21 35.68 -5.94
CA GLN A 237 -12.48 35.46 -5.21
C GLN A 237 -12.82 33.98 -4.96
N ILE A 238 -11.84 33.08 -5.10
CA ILE A 238 -12.09 31.64 -4.91
C ILE A 238 -12.37 31.30 -3.42
N PRO A 239 -13.50 30.61 -3.11
CA PRO A 239 -13.75 30.14 -1.75
C PRO A 239 -12.64 29.21 -1.25
N GLN A 240 -12.28 29.31 0.04
CA GLN A 240 -11.17 28.53 0.63
C GLN A 240 -11.30 27.02 0.39
N SER A 241 -12.51 26.47 0.46
CA SER A 241 -12.76 25.04 0.20
C SER A 241 -12.43 24.62 -1.24
N ARG A 242 -12.67 25.50 -2.23
CA ARG A 242 -12.27 25.27 -3.63
C ARG A 242 -10.78 25.50 -3.84
N LEU A 243 -10.21 26.49 -3.15
CA LEU A 243 -8.77 26.77 -3.18
C LEU A 243 -7.95 25.57 -2.71
N VAL A 244 -8.33 24.96 -1.58
CA VAL A 244 -7.65 23.77 -1.05
C VAL A 244 -7.68 22.63 -2.06
N LYS A 245 -8.87 22.30 -2.59
CA LYS A 245 -9.01 21.23 -3.60
C LYS A 245 -8.17 21.48 -4.86
N GLU A 246 -8.14 22.72 -5.33
CA GLU A 246 -7.36 23.10 -6.50
C GLU A 246 -5.84 23.03 -6.24
N ILE A 247 -5.39 23.46 -5.05
CA ILE A 247 -3.99 23.31 -4.62
C ILE A 247 -3.62 21.83 -4.59
N ILE A 248 -4.40 20.98 -3.90
CA ILE A 248 -4.13 19.53 -3.80
C ILE A 248 -4.07 18.88 -5.19
N ARG A 249 -5.01 19.20 -6.08
CA ARG A 249 -5.02 18.69 -7.46
C ARG A 249 -3.75 19.09 -8.24
N ARG A 250 -3.29 20.33 -8.11
CA ARG A 250 -2.06 20.81 -8.75
C ARG A 250 -0.81 20.19 -8.14
N MET A 251 -0.78 20.01 -6.82
CA MET A 251 0.31 19.32 -6.11
C MET A 251 0.47 17.89 -6.60
N ILE A 252 -0.61 17.11 -6.67
CA ILE A 252 -0.58 15.74 -7.19
C ILE A 252 -0.04 15.72 -8.63
N ASN A 253 -0.55 16.60 -9.50
CA ASN A 253 -0.07 16.68 -10.88
C ASN A 253 1.42 17.04 -10.96
N PHE A 254 1.88 17.97 -10.14
CA PHE A 254 3.28 18.38 -10.09
C PHE A 254 4.19 17.25 -9.63
N LEU A 255 3.83 16.56 -8.55
CA LEU A 255 4.60 15.43 -8.03
C LEU A 255 4.70 14.31 -9.06
N ILE A 256 3.59 13.93 -9.70
CA ILE A 256 3.58 12.91 -10.77
C ILE A 256 4.46 13.35 -11.94
N THR A 257 4.33 14.60 -12.37
CA THR A 257 5.09 15.14 -13.52
C THR A 257 6.59 15.15 -13.25
N ASP A 258 7.00 15.67 -12.09
CA ASP A 258 8.40 15.68 -11.66
C ASP A 258 8.97 14.26 -11.56
N LEU A 259 8.23 13.35 -10.92
CA LEU A 259 8.62 11.95 -10.77
C LEU A 259 8.89 11.31 -12.12
N VAL A 260 8.00 11.49 -13.10
CA VAL A 260 8.16 10.93 -14.45
C VAL A 260 9.37 11.55 -15.16
N ILE A 261 9.50 12.88 -15.14
CA ILE A 261 10.61 13.57 -15.83
C ILE A 261 11.95 13.15 -15.23
N ASN A 262 12.07 13.19 -13.90
CA ASN A 262 13.30 12.83 -13.23
C ASN A 262 13.62 11.33 -13.38
N THR A 263 12.62 10.45 -13.34
CA THR A 263 12.81 9.01 -13.62
C THR A 263 13.33 8.79 -15.03
N LYS A 264 12.79 9.47 -16.05
CA LYS A 264 13.33 9.41 -17.43
C LYS A 264 14.78 9.86 -17.51
N ASN A 265 15.13 10.95 -16.82
CA ASN A 265 16.51 11.42 -16.75
C ASN A 265 17.44 10.40 -16.07
N LEU A 266 16.97 9.75 -15.00
CA LEU A 266 17.72 8.72 -14.29
C LEU A 266 17.88 7.44 -15.11
N LEU A 267 16.88 7.04 -15.89
CA LEU A 267 16.98 5.91 -16.83
C LEU A 267 18.10 6.16 -17.86
N ILE A 268 18.15 7.37 -18.44
CA ILE A 268 19.20 7.76 -19.40
C ILE A 268 20.57 7.83 -18.71
N LYS A 269 20.65 8.53 -17.56
CA LYS A 269 21.90 8.73 -16.81
C LYS A 269 22.54 7.41 -16.39
N ASN A 270 21.74 6.45 -15.95
CA ASN A 270 22.19 5.12 -15.52
C ASN A 270 22.24 4.11 -16.68
N LYS A 271 21.99 4.55 -17.93
CA LYS A 271 22.03 3.71 -19.15
C LYS A 271 21.16 2.46 -19.05
N ILE A 272 19.97 2.61 -18.48
CA ILE A 272 19.01 1.51 -18.29
C ILE A 272 18.36 1.17 -19.62
N SER A 273 18.63 -0.03 -20.12
CA SER A 273 18.20 -0.50 -21.44
C SER A 273 17.41 -1.82 -21.39
N SER A 274 17.38 -2.48 -20.22
CA SER A 274 16.69 -3.75 -20.00
C SER A 274 16.04 -3.81 -18.62
N TYR A 275 15.18 -4.81 -18.42
CA TYR A 275 14.60 -5.10 -17.10
C TYR A 275 15.71 -5.49 -16.11
N GLU A 276 16.71 -6.24 -16.54
CA GLU A 276 17.86 -6.65 -15.74
C GLU A 276 18.67 -5.44 -15.27
N ASP A 277 18.86 -4.42 -16.12
CA ASP A 277 19.54 -3.18 -15.74
C ASP A 277 18.81 -2.48 -14.58
N VAL A 278 17.47 -2.49 -14.56
CA VAL A 278 16.66 -1.94 -13.46
C VAL A 278 16.96 -2.69 -12.16
N ARG A 279 17.03 -4.02 -12.24
CA ARG A 279 17.24 -4.91 -11.09
C ARG A 279 18.64 -4.76 -10.50
N ASP A 280 19.64 -4.59 -11.35
CA ASP A 280 21.06 -4.56 -10.99
C ASP A 280 21.57 -3.14 -10.70
N CYS A 281 20.77 -2.11 -10.99
CA CYS A 281 21.07 -0.75 -10.59
C CYS A 281 21.27 -0.67 -9.07
N LYS A 282 22.29 0.08 -8.63
CA LYS A 282 22.63 0.21 -7.19
C LYS A 282 21.54 0.92 -6.40
N ASP A 283 20.98 1.98 -6.98
CA ASP A 283 19.97 2.84 -6.36
C ASP A 283 18.63 2.68 -7.10
N THR A 284 17.52 2.96 -6.41
CA THR A 284 16.20 2.98 -7.05
C THR A 284 16.18 4.04 -8.16
N ILE A 285 15.65 3.69 -9.33
CA ILE A 285 15.63 4.56 -10.50
C ILE A 285 14.44 5.54 -10.44
N VAL A 286 13.33 5.10 -9.87
CA VAL A 286 12.18 5.98 -9.65
C VAL A 286 12.50 6.92 -8.50
N SER A 287 12.49 8.22 -8.75
CA SER A 287 12.75 9.24 -7.72
C SER A 287 12.22 10.60 -8.16
N PHE A 288 11.79 11.42 -7.20
CA PHE A 288 11.65 12.86 -7.38
C PHE A 288 12.99 13.52 -7.67
N SER A 289 12.96 14.69 -8.31
CA SER A 289 14.11 15.59 -8.39
C SER A 289 14.54 16.06 -6.99
N ALA A 290 15.76 16.59 -6.87
CA ALA A 290 16.28 17.03 -5.57
C ALA A 290 15.41 18.11 -4.91
N GLU A 291 14.90 19.05 -5.71
CA GLU A 291 14.00 20.12 -5.27
C GLU A 291 12.66 19.56 -4.78
N THR A 292 11.99 18.77 -5.61
CA THR A 292 10.69 18.16 -5.28
C THR A 292 10.80 17.21 -4.08
N LYS A 293 11.91 16.47 -3.97
CA LYS A 293 12.18 15.61 -2.81
C LYS A 293 12.26 16.41 -1.51
N LYS A 294 12.90 17.59 -1.54
CA LYS A 294 12.97 18.49 -0.38
C LYS A 294 11.58 19.01 -0.01
N MET A 295 10.84 19.56 -0.98
CA MET A 295 9.49 20.07 -0.77
C MET A 295 8.54 19.02 -0.18
N ASN A 296 8.59 17.80 -0.71
CA ASN A 296 7.75 16.70 -0.24
C ASN A 296 8.21 16.18 1.14
N ALA A 297 9.51 16.20 1.45
CA ALA A 297 10.00 15.91 2.79
C ALA A 297 9.53 16.94 3.83
N ASP A 298 9.49 18.22 3.47
CA ASP A 298 8.99 19.29 4.33
C ASP A 298 7.47 19.14 4.59
N LEU A 299 6.70 18.77 3.56
CA LEU A 299 5.28 18.41 3.71
C LEU A 299 5.08 17.23 4.68
N LYS A 300 5.84 16.15 4.52
CA LYS A 300 5.79 14.99 5.44
C LYS A 300 6.11 15.39 6.87
N LYS A 301 7.15 16.20 7.07
CA LYS A 301 7.55 16.69 8.38
C LYS A 301 6.44 17.54 9.02
N PHE A 302 5.76 18.35 8.22
CA PHE A 302 4.60 19.12 8.65
C PHE A 302 3.45 18.21 9.09
N LEU A 303 3.03 17.25 8.25
CA LEU A 303 1.95 16.30 8.56
C LEU A 303 2.27 15.49 9.82
N PHE A 304 3.51 15.02 9.96
CA PHE A 304 3.92 14.30 11.16
C PHE A 304 3.82 15.14 12.43
N LYS A 305 4.21 16.41 12.37
CA LYS A 305 4.16 17.30 13.52
C LYS A 305 2.73 17.72 13.88
N ASN A 306 1.92 18.07 12.88
CA ASN A 306 0.67 18.79 13.11
C ASN A 306 -0.58 17.91 12.97
N LEU A 307 -0.48 16.79 12.24
CA LEU A 307 -1.60 15.86 12.06
C LEU A 307 -1.41 14.57 12.86
N TYR A 308 -0.36 13.81 12.59
CA TYR A 308 -0.18 12.49 13.23
C TYR A 308 0.11 12.58 14.73
N LYS A 309 0.60 13.73 15.20
CA LYS A 309 0.80 14.04 16.62
C LYS A 309 -0.31 14.90 17.23
N HIS A 310 -1.36 15.21 16.47
CA HIS A 310 -2.53 15.92 16.99
C HIS A 310 -3.17 15.13 18.12
N GLU A 311 -3.70 15.81 19.14
CA GLU A 311 -4.22 15.18 20.35
C GLU A 311 -5.31 14.15 20.04
N ASP A 312 -6.31 14.50 19.23
CA ASP A 312 -7.36 13.58 18.78
C ASP A 312 -6.80 12.30 18.15
N VAL A 313 -5.84 12.43 17.23
CA VAL A 313 -5.22 11.29 16.53
C VAL A 313 -4.42 10.42 17.51
N MET A 314 -3.77 11.03 18.49
CA MET A 314 -3.06 10.32 19.55
C MET A 314 -4.01 9.60 20.50
N VAL A 315 -5.19 10.17 20.80
CA VAL A 315 -6.24 9.49 21.58
C VAL A 315 -6.72 8.25 20.85
N MET A 316 -7.00 8.37 19.55
CA MET A 316 -7.38 7.23 18.71
C MET A 316 -6.29 6.16 18.67
N THR A 317 -5.02 6.57 18.58
CA THR A 317 -3.86 5.67 18.59
C THR A 317 -3.80 4.86 19.89
N ARG A 318 -3.99 5.51 21.05
CA ARG A 318 -4.03 4.82 22.35
C ARG A 318 -5.21 3.86 22.46
N ASN A 319 -6.38 4.25 21.93
CA ASN A 319 -7.56 3.37 21.91
C ASN A 319 -7.34 2.14 21.03
N ALA A 320 -6.76 2.32 19.85
CA ALA A 320 -6.39 1.22 18.95
C ALA A 320 -5.39 0.27 19.62
N ASP A 321 -4.36 0.81 20.28
CA ASP A 321 -3.38 0.01 21.01
C ASP A 321 -4.02 -0.84 22.11
N LYS A 322 -4.90 -0.23 22.91
CA LYS A 322 -5.68 -0.92 23.94
C LYS A 322 -6.52 -2.06 23.34
N ILE A 323 -7.33 -1.76 22.32
CA ILE A 323 -8.23 -2.73 21.69
C ILE A 323 -7.45 -3.92 21.15
N ILE A 324 -6.39 -3.66 20.37
CA ILE A 324 -5.60 -4.71 19.73
C ILE A 324 -4.86 -5.54 20.78
N SER A 325 -4.25 -4.91 21.79
CA SER A 325 -3.51 -5.60 22.84
C SER A 325 -4.42 -6.47 23.71
N GLU A 326 -5.60 -5.97 24.09
CA GLU A 326 -6.56 -6.72 24.91
C GLU A 326 -7.20 -7.87 24.12
N LEU A 327 -7.54 -7.67 22.83
CA LEU A 327 -7.97 -8.75 21.93
C LEU A 327 -6.89 -9.83 21.79
N PHE A 328 -5.64 -9.42 21.56
CA PHE A 328 -4.53 -10.35 21.42
C PHE A 328 -4.32 -11.15 22.70
N ALA A 329 -4.32 -10.49 23.86
CA ALA A 329 -4.17 -11.13 25.16
C ALA A 329 -5.32 -12.10 25.46
N ALA A 330 -6.57 -11.71 25.22
CA ALA A 330 -7.73 -12.58 25.46
C ALA A 330 -7.71 -13.83 24.57
N TYR A 331 -7.38 -13.69 23.29
CA TYR A 331 -7.24 -14.85 22.38
C TYR A 331 -5.99 -15.69 22.68
N ALA A 332 -4.94 -15.06 23.23
CA ALA A 332 -3.75 -15.75 23.70
C ALA A 332 -4.00 -16.51 24.99
N ASP A 333 -4.89 -16.05 25.87
CA ASP A 333 -5.33 -16.80 27.04
C ASP A 333 -6.25 -17.94 26.59
N ASN A 334 -7.35 -17.60 25.93
CA ASN A 334 -8.34 -18.54 25.45
C ASN A 334 -8.54 -18.48 23.93
N ILE A 335 -7.87 -19.40 23.22
CA ILE A 335 -8.02 -19.53 21.77
C ILE A 335 -9.45 -19.94 21.37
N SER A 336 -10.26 -20.48 22.31
CA SER A 336 -11.63 -20.92 22.05
C SER A 336 -12.55 -19.76 21.62
N LEU A 337 -12.15 -18.52 21.92
CA LEU A 337 -12.86 -17.29 21.57
C LEU A 337 -12.82 -16.97 20.05
N ILE A 338 -11.79 -17.41 19.33
CA ILE A 338 -11.71 -17.25 17.87
C ILE A 338 -12.66 -18.27 17.20
N PRO A 339 -13.51 -17.93 16.22
CA PRO A 339 -14.45 -18.88 15.61
C PRO A 339 -13.81 -20.21 15.15
N ASN A 340 -14.46 -21.33 15.45
CA ASN A 340 -13.90 -22.66 15.20
C ASN A 340 -13.57 -22.91 13.72
N GLN A 341 -14.39 -22.39 12.80
CA GLN A 341 -14.16 -22.50 11.36
C GLN A 341 -12.82 -21.86 10.96
N PHE A 342 -12.51 -20.67 11.51
CA PHE A 342 -11.24 -20.00 11.26
C PHE A 342 -10.07 -20.77 11.86
N ARG A 343 -10.23 -21.28 13.10
CA ARG A 343 -9.19 -22.08 13.76
C ARG A 343 -8.87 -23.38 13.03
N ALA A 344 -9.89 -24.19 12.77
CA ALA A 344 -9.75 -25.50 12.14
C ALA A 344 -9.05 -25.37 10.78
N TYR A 345 -9.45 -24.38 9.99
CA TYR A 345 -8.83 -24.05 8.72
C TYR A 345 -7.33 -23.71 8.86
N ASN A 346 -6.98 -22.77 9.75
CA ASN A 346 -5.59 -22.34 9.92
C ASN A 346 -4.70 -23.41 10.56
N ILE A 347 -5.22 -24.18 11.53
CA ILE A 347 -4.47 -25.24 12.22
C ILE A 347 -4.12 -26.39 11.26
N GLN A 348 -5.09 -26.83 10.43
CA GLN A 348 -4.86 -27.95 9.49
C GLN A 348 -3.89 -27.59 8.36
N LYS A 349 -3.86 -26.34 7.91
CA LYS A 349 -3.11 -25.94 6.71
C LYS A 349 -1.77 -25.27 6.94
N ILE A 350 -1.57 -24.60 8.08
CA ILE A 350 -0.43 -23.69 8.24
C ILE A 350 0.77 -24.38 8.92
N GLN A 351 0.64 -25.63 9.42
CA GLN A 351 1.68 -26.30 10.23
C GLN A 351 2.32 -25.31 11.23
N SER A 352 1.52 -24.42 11.81
CA SER A 352 2.07 -23.33 12.58
C SER A 352 2.46 -23.87 13.94
N GLU A 353 3.76 -24.04 14.14
CA GLU A 353 4.33 -23.51 15.35
C GLU A 353 3.77 -22.09 15.56
N LYS A 354 3.21 -21.83 16.74
CA LYS A 354 2.82 -20.51 17.28
C LYS A 354 1.37 -20.07 16.99
N LYS A 355 0.45 -20.57 17.83
CA LYS A 355 -0.82 -19.96 18.29
C LYS A 355 -0.94 -18.45 18.02
N PHE A 356 0.09 -17.67 18.35
CA PHE A 356 0.16 -16.22 18.16
C PHE A 356 0.05 -15.74 16.71
N ARG A 357 0.56 -16.48 15.72
CA ARG A 357 0.40 -16.11 14.31
C ARG A 357 -1.05 -16.24 13.86
N LEU A 358 -1.75 -17.29 14.30
CA LEU A 358 -3.18 -17.47 14.02
C LEU A 358 -4.01 -16.32 14.63
N ILE A 359 -3.69 -15.93 15.86
CA ILE A 359 -4.31 -14.77 16.53
C ILE A 359 -4.06 -13.50 15.70
N SER A 360 -2.82 -13.27 15.26
CA SER A 360 -2.45 -12.12 14.44
C SER A 360 -3.15 -12.10 13.07
N ASP A 361 -3.31 -13.26 12.42
CA ASP A 361 -4.07 -13.39 11.17
C ASP A 361 -5.56 -13.06 11.38
N TYR A 362 -6.12 -13.50 12.51
CA TYR A 362 -7.51 -13.20 12.85
C TYR A 362 -7.73 -11.71 13.11
N ILE A 363 -6.92 -11.11 13.97
CA ILE A 363 -7.01 -9.68 14.34
C ILE A 363 -6.77 -8.77 13.14
N SER A 364 -5.69 -8.98 12.39
CA SER A 364 -5.41 -8.16 11.19
C SER A 364 -6.50 -8.30 10.12
N GLY A 365 -7.18 -9.45 10.07
CA GLY A 365 -8.31 -9.70 9.19
C GLY A 365 -9.61 -8.98 9.59
N MET A 366 -9.72 -8.41 10.78
CA MET A 366 -10.93 -7.71 11.22
C MET A 366 -11.11 -6.36 10.50
N THR A 367 -12.32 -5.81 10.53
CA THR A 367 -12.58 -4.39 10.24
C THR A 367 -12.57 -3.60 11.55
N ASP A 368 -12.51 -2.27 11.50
CA ASP A 368 -12.42 -1.45 12.72
C ASP A 368 -13.63 -1.68 13.64
N ARG A 369 -14.83 -1.56 13.07
CA ARG A 369 -16.10 -1.81 13.79
C ARG A 369 -16.21 -3.24 14.34
N PHE A 370 -15.66 -4.22 13.63
CA PHE A 370 -15.68 -5.60 14.11
C PHE A 370 -14.71 -5.79 15.28
N ALA A 371 -13.50 -5.22 15.20
CA ALA A 371 -12.53 -5.26 16.29
C ALA A 371 -13.08 -4.60 17.56
N GLU A 372 -13.71 -3.42 17.44
CA GLU A 372 -14.38 -2.76 18.57
C GLU A 372 -15.53 -3.59 19.14
N LYS A 373 -16.32 -4.24 18.28
CA LYS A 373 -17.42 -5.10 18.71
C LYS A 373 -16.93 -6.34 19.45
N GLU A 374 -15.87 -6.98 18.97
CA GLU A 374 -15.27 -8.14 19.64
C GLU A 374 -14.63 -7.73 20.97
N HIS A 375 -13.97 -6.59 21.01
CA HIS A 375 -13.36 -6.05 22.21
C HIS A 375 -14.38 -5.76 23.31
N LYS A 376 -15.55 -5.21 22.97
CA LYS A 376 -16.67 -4.99 23.90
C LYS A 376 -17.28 -6.28 24.49
N LYS A 377 -16.95 -7.45 23.96
CA LYS A 377 -17.43 -8.76 24.48
C LYS A 377 -16.48 -9.39 25.49
N LEU A 378 -15.23 -8.91 25.54
CA LEU A 378 -14.26 -9.29 26.58
C LEU A 378 -14.67 -8.65 27.90
#